data_AF-A0AAW8DHW7-F1
#
_entry.id   AF-A0AAW8DHW7-F1
#
_cell.length_a   1.000
_cell.length_b   1.000
_cell.length_c   1.000
_cell.angle_alpha   90.00
_cell.angle_beta   90.00
_cell.angle_gamma   90.00
#
_symmetry.space_group_name_H-M   'P 1'
#
loop_
_entity.id
_entity.type
_entity.pdbx_description
1 polymer ?
#
loop_
_entity_poly.entity_id
_entity_poly.type
_entity_poly.pdbx_seq_one_letter_code
_entity_poly.pdbx_strand_id
1 'polypeptide(L)'
;MKKVNGSIIPTNRNGINRPRFTFVALALGLLLISAAPTAVAAPVGDTAEGLGRSNNLTASDEARIRASFNEFNVGTAQQDKLIKKLRAGQPLDAFTGVEPVLVEDRSTRTKEMVIERFADGSFKAQSVERPLEAASASVTLRAVITNCSYSGGSGYAVYSGCSIAANWSGIINVAFVATYQHVNGGPSSILSVGNSTQNCAGVSCSSPTVWIGRGTSIGTTPAWAQAQSRVQAAWGSWEVWVQLQVRPYTATVSQS
;
A
#
# COMPACT_ATOMS: atom_id res chain seq x y z
N MET A 1 58.35 -5.07 26.84
CA MET A 1 57.43 -4.85 27.98
C MET A 1 56.85 -3.44 27.90
N LYS A 2 55.57 -3.31 27.55
CA LYS A 2 54.75 -2.11 27.83
C LYS A 2 53.27 -2.53 27.81
N LYS A 3 52.70 -2.69 29.01
CA LYS A 3 51.25 -2.82 29.28
C LYS A 3 50.69 -1.42 29.50
N VAL A 4 49.56 -1.08 28.86
CA VAL A 4 48.46 -0.23 29.39
C VAL A 4 47.19 -0.58 28.57
N ASN A 5 46.24 -1.36 29.11
CA ASN A 5 44.90 -0.95 29.60
C ASN A 5 44.22 0.10 28.67
N GLY A 6 43.09 -0.14 27.99
CA GLY A 6 41.82 -0.69 28.48
C GLY A 6 40.90 0.46 28.90
N SER A 7 39.92 0.87 28.05
CA SER A 7 38.75 1.63 28.52
C SER A 7 37.60 1.69 27.49
N ILE A 8 36.57 0.90 27.80
CA ILE A 8 35.13 1.22 27.89
C ILE A 8 34.44 1.94 26.71
N ILE A 9 33.53 1.17 26.09
CA ILE A 9 32.39 1.52 25.24
C ILE A 9 31.38 2.41 26.00
N PRO A 10 30.79 3.43 25.35
CA PRO A 10 29.39 3.76 25.61
C PRO A 10 28.49 3.43 24.42
N THR A 11 27.59 2.48 24.65
CA THR A 11 26.44 2.11 23.82
C THR A 11 25.39 3.21 23.95
N ASN A 12 25.21 4.02 22.90
CA ASN A 12 24.13 4.99 22.83
C ASN A 12 22.81 4.28 22.45
N ARG A 13 22.07 3.82 23.46
CA ARG A 13 20.66 3.43 23.33
C ARG A 13 19.79 4.68 23.41
N ASN A 14 19.54 5.31 22.26
CA ASN A 14 18.47 6.29 22.15
C ASN A 14 17.11 5.55 22.13
N GLY A 15 16.53 5.39 23.32
CA GLY A 15 15.15 4.97 23.51
C GLY A 15 14.19 6.03 23.01
N ILE A 16 13.54 5.76 21.88
CA ILE A 16 12.45 6.58 21.35
C ILE A 16 11.23 6.34 22.24
N ASN A 17 10.99 7.26 23.17
CA ASN A 17 9.75 7.38 23.92
C ASN A 17 8.59 7.62 22.95
N ARG A 18 7.75 6.60 22.74
CA ARG A 18 6.46 6.77 22.06
C ARG A 18 5.45 7.36 23.05
N PRO A 19 4.82 8.51 22.77
CA PRO A 19 3.79 9.05 23.64
C PRO A 19 2.56 8.14 23.63
N ARG A 20 2.09 7.75 24.82
CA ARG A 20 0.79 7.11 25.04
C ARG A 20 -0.29 8.18 24.85
N PHE A 21 -1.03 8.12 23.75
CA PHE A 21 -2.22 8.92 23.55
C PHE A 21 -3.37 8.34 24.37
N THR A 22 -3.65 8.97 25.51
CA THR A 22 -4.83 8.73 26.33
C THR A 22 -6.02 9.39 25.64
N PHE A 23 -6.91 8.59 25.03
CA PHE A 23 -8.18 9.09 24.51
C PHE A 23 -9.17 9.26 25.66
N VAL A 24 -9.54 10.52 25.93
CA VAL A 24 -10.60 10.89 26.87
C VAL A 24 -11.94 10.69 26.16
N ALA A 25 -12.75 9.76 26.66
CA ALA A 25 -14.12 9.53 26.21
C ALA A 25 -15.02 10.68 26.70
N LEU A 26 -15.49 11.51 25.77
CA LEU A 26 -16.51 12.53 26.04
C LEU A 26 -17.87 11.95 25.64
N ALA A 27 -18.69 11.63 26.65
CA ALA A 27 -20.09 11.23 26.49
C ALA A 27 -20.99 12.47 26.58
N LEU A 28 -21.52 12.91 25.45
CA LEU A 28 -22.71 13.77 25.29
C LEU A 28 -23.46 13.17 24.10
N GLY A 29 -24.77 13.02 24.05
CA GLY A 29 -25.88 13.48 24.86
C GLY A 29 -27.08 13.23 23.97
N LEU A 30 -27.94 12.31 24.40
CA LEU A 30 -29.06 11.76 23.63
C LEU A 30 -30.17 12.81 23.47
N LEU A 31 -30.57 13.11 22.23
CA LEU A 31 -31.77 13.90 21.93
C LEU A 31 -32.60 13.15 20.88
N LEU A 32 -33.61 12.43 21.37
CA LEU A 32 -34.63 11.72 20.60
C LEU A 32 -35.68 12.73 20.13
N ILE A 33 -35.76 12.98 18.83
CA ILE A 33 -36.91 13.62 18.20
C ILE A 33 -37.57 12.56 17.32
N SER A 34 -38.73 12.07 17.78
CA SER A 34 -39.61 11.18 17.04
C SER A 34 -40.42 11.98 16.03
N ALA A 35 -40.17 11.79 14.74
CA ALA A 35 -41.06 12.24 13.66
C ALA A 35 -41.65 11.02 12.95
N ALA A 36 -42.98 10.96 12.91
CA ALA A 36 -43.75 9.90 12.27
C ALA A 36 -43.62 9.96 10.73
N PRO A 37 -43.70 8.83 10.02
CA PRO A 37 -43.53 8.78 8.57
C PRO A 37 -44.84 9.13 7.83
N THR A 38 -44.81 10.13 6.94
CA THR A 38 -45.78 10.23 5.85
C THR A 38 -45.30 9.38 4.68
N ALA A 39 -45.95 8.24 4.47
CA ALA A 39 -45.73 7.39 3.31
C ALA A 39 -46.29 8.05 2.05
N VAL A 40 -45.42 8.63 1.23
CA VAL A 40 -45.74 8.98 -0.17
C VAL A 40 -45.34 7.77 -1.02
N ALA A 41 -46.33 7.03 -1.49
CA ALA A 41 -46.15 6.00 -2.50
C ALA A 41 -45.76 6.65 -3.83
N ALA A 42 -44.50 6.53 -4.21
CA ALA A 42 -44.04 6.87 -5.55
C ALA A 42 -44.24 5.66 -6.49
N PRO A 43 -44.61 5.90 -7.76
CA PRO A 43 -44.92 4.84 -8.71
C PRO A 43 -43.69 4.01 -9.08
N VAL A 44 -43.95 2.70 -9.21
CA VAL A 44 -43.04 1.66 -9.67
C VAL A 44 -42.58 1.98 -11.09
N GLY A 45 -41.35 2.51 -11.20
CA GLY A 45 -40.59 2.56 -12.44
C GLY A 45 -39.63 1.39 -12.49
N ASP A 46 -40.13 0.21 -12.86
CA ASP A 46 -39.32 -0.95 -13.19
C ASP A 46 -38.59 -0.71 -14.51
N THR A 47 -37.45 -0.04 -14.42
CA THR A 47 -36.33 -0.21 -15.37
C THR A 47 -35.05 -0.43 -14.59
N ALA A 48 -35.08 -1.43 -13.71
CA ALA A 48 -33.87 -2.14 -13.33
C ALA A 48 -33.42 -2.97 -14.54
N GLU A 49 -32.72 -2.34 -15.49
CA GLU A 49 -31.61 -3.02 -16.16
C GLU A 49 -30.52 -3.26 -15.11
N GLY A 50 -30.84 -4.14 -14.16
CA GLY A 50 -29.88 -4.79 -13.32
C GLY A 50 -29.04 -5.62 -14.26
N LEU A 51 -27.92 -5.06 -14.69
CA LEU A 51 -26.75 -5.82 -15.09
C LEU A 51 -26.39 -6.69 -13.90
N GLY A 52 -27.06 -7.84 -13.79
CA GLY A 52 -26.66 -8.99 -13.00
C GLY A 52 -25.35 -9.49 -13.59
N ARG A 53 -24.30 -8.69 -13.40
CA ARG A 53 -22.93 -9.02 -13.75
C ARG A 53 -22.54 -10.05 -12.72
N SER A 54 -22.70 -11.31 -13.11
CA SER A 54 -22.20 -12.45 -12.37
C SER A 54 -20.79 -12.14 -11.90
N ASN A 55 -20.54 -12.32 -10.61
CA ASN A 55 -19.22 -12.32 -9.99
C ASN A 55 -18.42 -13.52 -10.53
N ASN A 56 -18.12 -13.50 -11.83
CA ASN A 56 -17.43 -14.57 -12.52
C ASN A 56 -15.94 -14.38 -12.28
N LEU A 57 -15.54 -14.61 -11.03
CA LEU A 57 -14.18 -14.92 -10.70
C LEU A 57 -13.77 -16.13 -11.53
N THR A 58 -12.96 -15.91 -12.57
CA THR A 58 -12.51 -16.99 -13.45
C THR A 58 -11.53 -17.89 -12.71
N ALA A 59 -11.31 -19.12 -13.21
CA ALA A 59 -10.28 -20.00 -12.66
C ALA A 59 -8.87 -19.36 -12.68
N SER A 60 -8.59 -18.54 -13.70
CA SER A 60 -7.34 -17.77 -13.81
C SER A 60 -7.25 -16.67 -12.75
N ASP A 61 -8.34 -15.96 -12.50
CA ASP A 61 -8.40 -14.95 -11.43
C ASP A 61 -8.19 -15.59 -10.05
N GLU A 62 -8.86 -16.72 -9.80
CA GLU A 62 -8.67 -17.45 -8.54
C GLU A 62 -7.23 -17.92 -8.36
N ALA A 63 -6.60 -18.47 -9.41
CA ALA A 63 -5.20 -18.89 -9.33
C ALA A 63 -4.27 -17.71 -9.00
N ARG A 64 -4.51 -16.53 -9.60
CA ARG A 64 -3.75 -15.30 -9.31
C ARG A 64 -3.96 -14.81 -7.87
N ILE A 65 -5.21 -14.82 -7.40
CA ILE A 65 -5.56 -14.43 -6.03
C ILE A 65 -4.89 -15.39 -5.03
N ARG A 66 -4.96 -16.71 -5.27
CA ARG A 66 -4.30 -17.72 -4.42
C ARG A 66 -2.79 -17.57 -4.40
N ALA A 67 -2.17 -17.27 -5.54
CA ALA A 67 -0.73 -16.99 -5.59
C ALA A 67 -0.36 -15.80 -4.70
N SER A 68 -1.16 -14.73 -4.72
CA SER A 68 -0.97 -13.58 -3.83
C SER A 68 -1.20 -13.98 -2.37
N PHE A 69 -2.27 -14.71 -2.07
CA PHE A 69 -2.51 -15.22 -0.72
C PHE A 69 -1.36 -16.06 -0.18
N ASN A 70 -0.74 -16.90 -1.02
CA ASN A 70 0.45 -17.67 -0.65
C ASN A 70 1.66 -16.75 -0.37
N GLU A 71 1.92 -15.75 -1.21
CA GLU A 71 2.99 -14.77 -1.00
C GLU A 71 2.87 -14.04 0.35
N PHE A 72 1.64 -13.74 0.75
CA PHE A 72 1.31 -13.05 2.00
C PHE A 72 0.96 -14.00 3.16
N ASN A 73 1.24 -15.30 3.03
CA ASN A 73 1.05 -16.32 4.06
C ASN A 73 -0.39 -16.46 4.60
N VAL A 74 -1.40 -16.27 3.75
CA VAL A 74 -2.80 -16.53 4.11
C VAL A 74 -3.05 -18.05 4.01
N GLY A 75 -3.44 -18.69 5.12
CA GLY A 75 -3.65 -20.14 5.17
C GLY A 75 -4.75 -20.63 4.22
N THR A 76 -4.60 -21.83 3.66
CA THR A 76 -5.50 -22.39 2.60
C THR A 76 -6.98 -22.37 2.97
N ALA A 77 -7.33 -22.80 4.19
CA ALA A 77 -8.71 -22.75 4.67
C ALA A 77 -9.29 -21.32 4.73
N GLN A 78 -8.43 -20.32 4.99
CA GLN A 78 -8.84 -18.92 4.97
C GLN A 78 -8.97 -18.41 3.52
N GLN A 79 -8.07 -18.81 2.62
CA GLN A 79 -8.18 -18.50 1.20
C GLN A 79 -9.53 -18.98 0.64
N ASP A 80 -9.95 -20.20 0.96
CA ASP A 80 -11.21 -20.76 0.47
C ASP A 80 -12.42 -19.96 0.96
N LYS A 81 -12.39 -19.50 2.22
CA LYS A 81 -13.43 -18.61 2.77
C LYS A 81 -13.47 -17.27 2.04
N LEU A 82 -12.31 -16.65 1.83
CA LEU A 82 -12.18 -15.37 1.13
C LEU A 82 -12.65 -15.48 -0.32
N ILE A 83 -12.23 -16.53 -1.04
CA ILE A 83 -12.64 -16.77 -2.42
C ILE A 83 -14.14 -17.06 -2.50
N LYS A 84 -14.71 -17.80 -1.54
CA LYS A 84 -16.16 -17.99 -1.44
C LYS A 84 -16.89 -16.67 -1.24
N LYS A 85 -16.39 -15.77 -0.38
CA LYS A 85 -16.93 -14.41 -0.16
C LYS A 85 -16.93 -13.60 -1.46
N LEU A 86 -15.82 -13.63 -2.21
CA LEU A 86 -15.69 -12.96 -3.52
C LEU A 86 -16.66 -13.51 -4.57
N ARG A 87 -16.76 -14.84 -4.68
CA ARG A 87 -17.72 -15.49 -5.62
C ARG A 87 -19.17 -15.15 -5.27
N ALA A 88 -19.47 -14.94 -3.99
CA ALA A 88 -20.78 -14.49 -3.52
C ALA A 88 -21.02 -12.98 -3.72
N GLY A 89 -20.07 -12.23 -4.29
CA GLY A 89 -20.20 -10.79 -4.47
C GLY A 89 -20.12 -9.99 -3.19
N GLN A 90 -19.46 -10.53 -2.16
CA GLN A 90 -19.30 -9.87 -0.88
C GLN A 90 -17.90 -9.25 -0.77
N PRO A 91 -17.79 -8.03 -0.22
CA PRO A 91 -16.48 -7.39 -0.04
C PRO A 91 -15.67 -8.11 1.03
N LEU A 92 -14.35 -8.22 0.82
CA LEU A 92 -13.40 -8.53 1.89
C LEU A 92 -13.24 -7.34 2.84
N ASP A 93 -12.79 -7.58 4.07
CA ASP A 93 -12.61 -6.51 5.06
C ASP A 93 -11.57 -5.47 4.58
N ALA A 94 -10.58 -5.90 3.80
CA ALA A 94 -9.65 -5.01 3.10
C ALA A 94 -10.31 -3.99 2.14
N PHE A 95 -11.62 -4.09 1.84
CA PHE A 95 -12.35 -3.16 0.98
C PHE A 95 -13.45 -2.38 1.69
N THR A 96 -13.68 -2.61 2.99
CA THR A 96 -14.83 -2.04 3.71
C THR A 96 -14.47 -0.88 4.63
N GLY A 97 -13.19 -0.50 4.69
CA GLY A 97 -12.72 0.57 5.58
C GLY A 97 -12.65 0.16 7.05
N VAL A 98 -12.80 -1.13 7.36
CA VAL A 98 -12.53 -1.67 8.70
C VAL A 98 -11.04 -1.51 9.03
N GLU A 99 -10.71 -1.26 10.29
CA GLU A 99 -9.31 -1.13 10.74
C GLU A 99 -8.57 -2.47 10.70
N PRO A 100 -7.27 -2.49 10.33
CA PRO A 100 -6.48 -3.71 10.36
C PRO A 100 -6.25 -4.21 11.79
N VAL A 101 -6.29 -5.52 11.97
CA VAL A 101 -5.97 -6.18 13.25
C VAL A 101 -4.46 -6.30 13.48
N LEU A 102 -3.66 -6.22 12.41
CA LEU A 102 -2.21 -6.29 12.45
C LEU A 102 -1.60 -5.47 11.31
N VAL A 103 -0.57 -4.69 11.64
CA VAL A 103 0.25 -3.95 10.67
C VAL A 103 1.70 -4.39 10.84
N GLU A 104 2.32 -4.83 9.76
CA GLU A 104 3.68 -5.40 9.75
C GLU A 104 4.56 -4.67 8.73
N ASP A 105 5.75 -4.26 9.16
CA ASP A 105 6.80 -3.83 8.24
C ASP A 105 7.61 -5.06 7.79
N ARG A 106 7.69 -5.28 6.47
CA ARG A 106 8.50 -6.34 5.87
C ARG A 106 9.52 -5.72 4.93
N SER A 107 10.80 -5.94 5.21
CA SER A 107 11.89 -5.56 4.33
C SER A 107 12.51 -6.81 3.70
N THR A 108 12.73 -6.76 2.39
CA THR A 108 13.53 -7.72 1.64
C THR A 108 14.74 -7.01 1.06
N ARG A 109 15.65 -7.75 0.40
CA ARG A 109 16.82 -7.16 -0.26
C ARG A 109 16.45 -6.09 -1.31
N THR A 110 15.25 -6.17 -1.88
CA THR A 110 14.85 -5.36 -3.05
C THR A 110 13.59 -4.55 -2.84
N LYS A 111 12.90 -4.69 -1.70
CA LYS A 111 11.63 -4.01 -1.43
C LYS A 111 11.46 -3.73 0.06
N GLU A 112 10.97 -2.54 0.38
CA GLU A 112 10.34 -2.27 1.66
C GLU A 112 8.83 -2.31 1.49
N MET A 113 8.13 -2.95 2.43
CA MET A 113 6.70 -3.17 2.37
C MET A 113 6.04 -2.93 3.73
N VAL A 114 4.82 -2.41 3.68
CA VAL A 114 3.91 -2.36 4.83
C VAL A 114 2.72 -3.23 4.50
N ILE A 115 2.38 -4.16 5.39
CA ILE A 115 1.32 -5.13 5.22
C ILE A 115 0.28 -4.93 6.32
N GLU A 116 -0.94 -4.62 5.94
CA GLU A 116 -2.11 -4.49 6.80
C GLU A 116 -2.95 -5.76 6.67
N ARG A 117 -3.25 -6.43 7.79
CA ARG A 117 -4.05 -7.65 7.83
C ARG A 117 -5.35 -7.40 8.57
N PHE A 118 -6.43 -8.00 8.06
CA PHE A 118 -7.78 -7.81 8.57
C PHE A 118 -8.29 -9.08 9.25
N ALA A 119 -9.38 -8.96 10.02
CA ALA A 119 -9.93 -10.05 10.81
C ALA A 119 -10.38 -11.25 9.94
N ASP A 120 -10.93 -10.99 8.75
CA ASP A 120 -11.25 -12.04 7.78
C ASP A 120 -10.03 -12.63 7.06
N GLY A 121 -8.80 -12.25 7.41
CA GLY A 121 -7.56 -12.74 6.82
C GLY A 121 -7.23 -12.15 5.46
N SER A 122 -8.06 -11.25 4.93
CA SER A 122 -7.68 -10.39 3.82
C SER A 122 -6.54 -9.45 4.23
N PHE A 123 -5.88 -8.84 3.24
CA PHE A 123 -4.76 -7.95 3.46
C PHE A 123 -4.73 -6.80 2.47
N LYS A 124 -4.05 -5.71 2.85
CA LYS A 124 -3.51 -4.72 1.93
C LYS A 124 -1.99 -4.67 2.10
N ALA A 125 -1.27 -4.48 1.02
CA ALA A 125 0.18 -4.40 1.05
C ALA A 125 0.65 -3.30 0.12
N GLN A 126 1.49 -2.41 0.63
CA GLN A 126 2.16 -1.38 -0.17
C GLN A 126 3.66 -1.60 -0.14
N SER A 127 4.33 -1.24 -1.22
CA SER A 127 5.76 -1.48 -1.39
C SER A 127 6.46 -0.40 -2.19
N VAL A 128 7.71 -0.14 -1.81
CA VAL A 128 8.69 0.62 -2.59
C VAL A 128 9.87 -0.29 -2.89
N GLU A 129 10.21 -0.40 -4.17
CA GLU A 129 11.41 -1.09 -4.62
C GLU A 129 12.66 -0.31 -4.18
N ARG A 130 13.69 -1.05 -3.78
CA ARG A 130 14.99 -0.54 -3.36
C ARG A 130 16.08 -1.04 -4.29
N PRO A 131 17.10 -0.22 -4.55
CA PRO A 131 18.23 -0.63 -5.36
C PRO A 131 19.01 -1.73 -4.64
N LEU A 132 19.50 -2.71 -5.40
CA LEU A 132 20.42 -3.70 -4.87
C LEU A 132 21.74 -3.01 -4.51
N GLU A 133 22.14 -3.07 -3.24
CA GLU A 133 23.51 -2.75 -2.87
C GLU A 133 24.44 -3.73 -3.59
N ALA A 134 25.42 -3.19 -4.32
CA ALA A 134 26.47 -3.98 -4.94
C ALA A 134 27.19 -4.76 -3.83
N ALA A 135 27.06 -6.09 -3.86
CA ALA A 135 27.76 -6.94 -2.91
C ALA A 135 29.26 -6.67 -3.05
N SER A 136 29.91 -6.24 -1.97
CA SER A 136 31.36 -6.14 -1.91
C SER A 136 31.97 -7.52 -2.22
N ALA A 137 32.58 -7.63 -3.39
CA ALA A 137 33.55 -8.65 -3.79
C ALA A 137 33.23 -10.13 -3.44
N SER A 138 31.98 -10.57 -3.53
CA SER A 138 31.64 -12.00 -3.37
C SER A 138 30.61 -12.44 -4.41
N VAL A 139 30.92 -13.55 -5.08
CA VAL A 139 30.15 -14.15 -6.16
C VAL A 139 28.70 -14.35 -5.72
N THR A 140 27.77 -13.56 -6.27
CA THR A 140 26.35 -13.66 -5.98
C THR A 140 25.68 -14.68 -6.90
N LEU A 141 25.01 -15.66 -6.29
CA LEU A 141 24.09 -16.58 -6.96
C LEU A 141 22.94 -15.77 -7.61
N ARG A 142 22.70 -16.00 -8.91
CA ARG A 142 21.60 -15.49 -9.77
C ARG A 142 21.10 -14.06 -9.47
N ALA A 143 21.40 -13.13 -10.37
CA ALA A 143 20.91 -11.75 -10.33
C ALA A 143 19.38 -11.71 -10.11
N VAL A 144 18.95 -11.13 -8.99
CA VAL A 144 17.57 -10.67 -8.82
C VAL A 144 17.42 -9.45 -9.73
N ILE A 145 16.52 -9.54 -10.72
CA ILE A 145 16.27 -8.42 -11.63
C ILE A 145 15.49 -7.36 -10.86
N THR A 146 16.15 -6.25 -10.52
CA THR A 146 15.51 -5.04 -9.98
C THR A 146 15.62 -3.93 -11.02
N ASN A 147 14.55 -3.17 -11.20
CA ASN A 147 14.56 -2.00 -12.07
C ASN A 147 14.96 -0.72 -11.31
N CYS A 148 14.88 -0.75 -9.98
CA CYS A 148 15.36 0.33 -9.13
C CYS A 148 16.90 0.34 -9.11
N SER A 149 17.47 1.46 -9.53
CA SER A 149 18.92 1.70 -9.56
C SER A 149 19.27 2.89 -8.69
N TYR A 150 20.50 2.87 -8.17
CA TYR A 150 21.05 3.92 -7.32
C TYR A 150 22.22 4.59 -8.02
N SER A 151 22.21 5.92 -8.07
CA SER A 151 23.38 6.72 -8.44
C SER A 151 23.52 7.88 -7.45
N GLY A 152 24.68 8.06 -6.85
CA GLY A 152 24.85 9.06 -5.80
C GLY A 152 26.31 9.37 -5.51
N GLY A 153 26.52 10.44 -4.76
CA GLY A 153 27.83 10.94 -4.39
C GLY A 153 27.79 11.83 -3.15
N SER A 154 28.84 12.62 -2.96
CA SER A 154 28.93 13.59 -1.86
C SER A 154 27.82 14.65 -1.96
N GLY A 155 26.70 14.41 -1.27
CA GLY A 155 25.63 15.38 -1.07
C GLY A 155 24.32 15.09 -1.79
N TYR A 156 24.23 14.05 -2.62
CA TYR A 156 22.95 13.64 -3.23
C TYR A 156 22.91 12.15 -3.57
N ALA A 157 21.71 11.61 -3.65
CA ALA A 157 21.41 10.24 -4.08
C ALA A 157 20.17 10.24 -4.97
N VAL A 158 20.25 9.61 -6.14
CA VAL A 158 19.17 9.45 -7.10
C VAL A 158 18.78 7.97 -7.16
N TYR A 159 17.49 7.72 -7.03
CA TYR A 159 16.85 6.42 -7.11
C TYR A 159 16.02 6.42 -8.39
N SER A 160 16.45 5.66 -9.39
CA SER A 160 15.86 5.68 -10.73
C SER A 160 15.17 4.37 -11.05
N GLY A 161 13.97 4.43 -11.62
CA GLY A 161 13.25 3.25 -12.10
C GLY A 161 12.62 2.40 -10.98
N CYS A 162 12.36 2.98 -9.81
CA CYS A 162 11.88 2.24 -8.66
C CYS A 162 10.37 2.00 -8.73
N SER A 163 9.95 0.74 -8.63
CA SER A 163 8.54 0.35 -8.61
C SER A 163 7.89 0.70 -7.28
N ILE A 164 6.76 1.40 -7.34
CA ILE A 164 5.86 1.70 -6.23
C ILE A 164 4.58 0.91 -6.49
N ALA A 165 4.18 0.05 -5.56
CA ALA A 165 3.03 -0.83 -5.78
C ALA A 165 2.16 -0.98 -4.53
N ALA A 166 0.86 -1.11 -4.75
CA ALA A 166 -0.14 -1.47 -3.77
C ALA A 166 -0.94 -2.69 -4.23
N ASN A 167 -1.24 -3.59 -3.31
CA ASN A 167 -1.97 -4.83 -3.52
C ASN A 167 -3.06 -4.94 -2.47
N TRP A 168 -4.30 -5.13 -2.91
CA TRP A 168 -5.43 -5.44 -2.05
C TRP A 168 -5.83 -6.90 -2.26
N SER A 169 -5.34 -7.78 -1.39
CA SER A 169 -5.69 -9.21 -1.34
C SER A 169 -5.52 -9.99 -2.65
N GLY A 170 -4.59 -9.57 -3.51
CA GLY A 170 -4.36 -10.15 -4.84
C GLY A 170 -5.43 -9.82 -5.88
N ILE A 171 -6.48 -9.11 -5.48
CA ILE A 171 -7.63 -8.76 -6.31
C ILE A 171 -7.33 -7.51 -7.10
N ILE A 172 -6.76 -6.50 -6.44
CA ILE A 172 -6.44 -5.20 -7.04
C ILE A 172 -4.96 -4.98 -6.86
N ASN A 173 -4.26 -4.66 -7.95
CA ASN A 173 -2.86 -4.30 -7.94
C ASN A 173 -2.68 -3.02 -8.73
N VAL A 174 -2.22 -1.96 -8.07
CA VAL A 174 -1.87 -0.68 -8.69
C VAL A 174 -0.36 -0.53 -8.54
N ALA A 175 0.34 -0.21 -9.61
CA ALA A 175 1.75 0.13 -9.51
C ALA A 175 2.13 1.24 -10.48
N PHE A 176 3.23 1.94 -10.20
CA PHE A 176 3.89 2.85 -11.11
C PHE A 176 5.40 2.86 -10.85
N VAL A 177 6.15 3.44 -11.77
CA VAL A 177 7.60 3.59 -11.65
C VAL A 177 7.92 5.05 -11.39
N ALA A 178 8.83 5.30 -10.45
CA ALA A 178 9.28 6.64 -10.09
C ALA A 178 10.81 6.77 -10.13
N THR A 179 11.26 7.97 -10.45
CA THR A 179 12.64 8.43 -10.20
C THR A 179 12.60 9.57 -9.20
N TYR A 180 13.35 9.47 -8.12
CA TYR A 180 13.41 10.49 -7.07
C TYR A 180 14.84 10.69 -6.58
N GLN A 181 15.10 11.82 -5.95
CA GLN A 181 16.41 12.17 -5.40
C GLN A 181 16.30 12.66 -3.95
N HIS A 182 17.31 12.31 -3.17
CA HIS A 182 17.61 12.86 -1.87
C HIS A 182 18.82 13.79 -1.98
N VAL A 183 18.72 14.99 -1.40
CA VAL A 183 19.82 15.95 -1.31
C VAL A 183 20.18 16.13 0.16
N ASN A 184 21.46 15.97 0.50
CA ASN A 184 21.96 16.17 1.86
C ASN A 184 21.90 17.66 2.23
N GLY A 185 21.24 17.98 3.33
CA GLY A 185 21.01 19.36 3.75
C GLY A 185 20.06 20.17 2.85
N GLY A 186 19.40 19.52 1.88
CA GLY A 186 18.54 20.17 0.90
C GLY A 186 17.18 19.47 0.72
N PRO A 187 16.30 20.04 -0.11
CA PRO A 187 15.03 19.42 -0.43
C PRO A 187 15.23 18.18 -1.31
N SER A 188 14.46 17.13 -1.03
CA SER A 188 14.34 15.96 -1.91
C SER A 188 13.29 16.21 -2.99
N SER A 189 13.39 15.53 -4.13
CA SER A 189 12.44 15.72 -5.23
C SER A 189 12.10 14.44 -5.97
N ILE A 190 10.95 14.44 -6.63
CA ILE A 190 10.52 13.42 -7.59
C ILE A 190 10.79 14.00 -8.98
N LEU A 191 11.66 13.33 -9.72
CA LEU A 191 12.15 13.78 -11.03
C LEU A 191 11.22 13.31 -12.16
N SER A 192 10.68 12.09 -12.05
CA SER A 192 9.73 11.56 -13.02
C SER A 192 8.87 10.44 -12.43
N VAL A 193 7.71 10.23 -13.05
CA VAL A 193 6.83 9.09 -12.83
C VAL A 193 6.30 8.58 -14.16
N GLY A 194 6.00 7.30 -14.24
CA GLY A 194 5.45 6.69 -15.45
C GLY A 194 5.23 5.18 -15.28
N ASN A 195 5.02 4.49 -16.41
CA ASN A 195 4.86 3.03 -16.47
C ASN A 195 3.88 2.49 -15.43
N SER A 196 2.71 3.14 -15.32
CA SER A 196 1.67 2.72 -14.40
C SER A 196 0.95 1.49 -14.91
N THR A 197 0.71 0.52 -14.03
CA THR A 197 0.01 -0.73 -14.32
C THR A 197 -1.13 -0.94 -13.34
N GLN A 198 -2.24 -1.46 -13.84
CA GLN A 198 -3.39 -1.87 -13.03
C GLN A 198 -3.78 -3.29 -13.42
N ASN A 199 -3.88 -4.18 -12.43
CA ASN A 199 -4.39 -5.54 -12.63
C ASN A 199 -5.52 -5.81 -11.65
N CYS A 200 -6.65 -6.31 -12.15
CA CYS A 200 -7.83 -6.61 -11.35
C CYS A 200 -8.35 -8.02 -11.58
N ALA A 201 -8.81 -8.70 -10.52
CA ALA A 201 -9.28 -10.08 -10.51
C ALA A 201 -10.69 -10.16 -9.95
N GLY A 202 -11.67 -10.66 -10.71
CA GLY A 202 -13.07 -10.72 -10.26
C GLY A 202 -13.76 -9.35 -10.06
N VAL A 203 -13.08 -8.25 -10.38
CA VAL A 203 -13.58 -6.87 -10.39
C VAL A 203 -13.07 -6.17 -11.65
N SER A 204 -13.73 -5.09 -12.07
CA SER A 204 -13.24 -4.25 -13.18
C SER A 204 -12.57 -2.99 -12.66
N CYS A 205 -11.50 -2.57 -13.32
CA CYS A 205 -10.74 -1.37 -12.96
C CYS A 205 -10.47 -0.52 -14.19
N SER A 206 -10.43 0.81 -14.01
CA SER A 206 -9.97 1.72 -15.05
C SER A 206 -8.45 1.66 -15.19
N SER A 207 -7.93 2.10 -16.34
CA SER A 207 -6.51 2.41 -16.46
C SER A 207 -6.10 3.41 -15.37
N PRO A 208 -4.94 3.22 -14.73
CA PRO A 208 -4.50 4.12 -13.68
C PRO A 208 -4.02 5.44 -14.30
N THR A 209 -4.36 6.55 -13.66
CA THR A 209 -3.76 7.85 -13.97
C THR A 209 -2.62 8.09 -12.99
N VAL A 210 -1.45 8.49 -13.48
CA VAL A 210 -0.27 8.77 -12.67
C VAL A 210 0.17 10.23 -12.84
N TRP A 211 0.48 10.91 -11.74
CA TRP A 211 0.95 12.30 -11.76
C TRP A 211 1.82 12.63 -10.56
N ILE A 212 2.62 13.69 -10.71
CA ILE A 212 3.37 14.32 -9.62
C ILE A 212 2.50 15.44 -9.07
N GLY A 213 2.05 15.32 -7.84
CA GLY A 213 1.31 16.39 -7.18
C GLY A 213 2.21 17.43 -6.54
N ARG A 214 3.38 17.01 -6.03
CA ARG A 214 4.44 17.92 -5.60
C ARG A 214 5.81 17.36 -5.96
N GLY A 215 6.53 18.08 -6.83
CA GLY A 215 7.87 17.67 -7.27
C GLY A 215 8.95 17.78 -6.21
N THR A 216 8.86 18.73 -5.28
CA THR A 216 9.95 19.02 -4.32
C THR A 216 9.43 19.11 -2.89
N SER A 217 10.15 18.50 -1.94
CA SER A 217 9.82 18.55 -0.51
C SER A 217 10.15 19.93 0.06
N ILE A 218 9.32 20.44 0.97
CA ILE A 218 9.55 21.75 1.63
C ILE A 218 9.31 21.58 3.13
N GLY A 219 10.37 21.77 3.93
CA GLY A 219 10.31 21.57 5.38
C GLY A 219 9.79 20.16 5.74
N THR A 220 8.67 20.12 6.46
CA THR A 220 7.98 18.88 6.84
C THR A 220 6.98 18.37 5.80
N THR A 221 6.84 19.03 4.64
CA THR A 221 5.91 18.58 3.60
C THR A 221 6.65 17.77 2.53
N PRO A 222 6.26 16.52 2.25
CA PRO A 222 6.97 15.66 1.31
C PRO A 222 6.72 16.09 -0.14
N ALA A 223 7.67 15.80 -1.03
CA ALA A 223 7.34 15.64 -2.45
C ALA A 223 6.45 14.40 -2.58
N TRP A 224 5.47 14.42 -3.47
CA TRP A 224 4.60 13.27 -3.65
C TRP A 224 4.13 13.09 -5.09
N ALA A 225 3.92 11.83 -5.44
CA ALA A 225 3.34 11.40 -6.69
C ALA A 225 2.41 10.21 -6.44
N GLN A 226 1.36 10.11 -7.24
CA GLN A 226 0.27 9.18 -7.02
C GLN A 226 -0.11 8.48 -8.32
N ALA A 227 -0.46 7.21 -8.22
CA ALA A 227 -1.25 6.49 -9.21
C ALA A 227 -2.64 6.21 -8.65
N GLN A 228 -3.69 6.52 -9.41
CA GLN A 228 -5.08 6.36 -9.01
C GLN A 228 -5.87 5.59 -10.08
N SER A 229 -6.74 4.68 -9.66
CA SER A 229 -7.65 3.94 -10.53
C SER A 229 -9.04 3.85 -9.90
N ARG A 230 -10.07 3.78 -10.74
CA ARG A 230 -11.44 3.52 -10.30
C ARG A 230 -11.75 2.04 -10.39
N VAL A 231 -12.31 1.50 -9.32
CA VAL A 231 -12.70 0.10 -9.19
C VAL A 231 -14.22 -0.01 -9.23
N GLN A 232 -14.72 -1.07 -9.86
CA GLN A 232 -16.12 -1.44 -9.90
C GLN A 232 -16.24 -2.94 -9.59
N ALA A 233 -17.03 -3.26 -8.57
CA ALA A 233 -17.36 -4.61 -8.14
C ALA A 233 -18.87 -4.75 -7.91
N ALA A 234 -19.37 -5.96 -7.66
CA ALA A 234 -20.80 -6.17 -7.38
C ALA A 234 -21.27 -5.45 -6.11
N TRP A 235 -20.36 -5.16 -5.18
CA TRP A 235 -20.66 -4.48 -3.91
C TRP A 235 -20.42 -2.97 -3.94
N GLY A 236 -20.10 -2.37 -5.11
CA GLY A 236 -19.97 -0.93 -5.25
C GLY A 236 -18.83 -0.48 -6.16
N SER A 237 -18.61 0.83 -6.22
CA SER A 237 -17.50 1.46 -6.93
C SER A 237 -16.79 2.45 -6.02
N TRP A 238 -15.47 2.46 -6.07
CA TRP A 238 -14.62 3.34 -5.26
C TRP A 238 -13.33 3.65 -6.01
N GLU A 239 -12.56 4.59 -5.48
CA GLU A 239 -11.22 4.91 -6.00
C GLU A 239 -10.18 4.23 -5.13
N VAL A 240 -9.15 3.71 -5.77
CA VAL A 240 -7.93 3.22 -5.12
C VAL A 240 -6.76 4.05 -5.59
N TRP A 241 -5.82 4.30 -4.70
CA TRP A 241 -4.58 4.96 -5.07
C TRP A 241 -3.40 4.43 -4.28
N VAL A 242 -2.22 4.60 -4.86
CA VAL A 242 -0.93 4.41 -4.22
C VAL A 242 -0.08 5.66 -4.43
N GLN A 243 0.52 6.15 -3.36
CA GLN A 243 1.24 7.42 -3.35
C GLN A 243 2.63 7.23 -2.76
N LEU A 244 3.63 7.62 -3.53
CA LEU A 244 5.00 7.80 -3.07
C LEU A 244 5.12 9.16 -2.39
N GLN A 245 5.73 9.18 -1.20
CA GLN A 245 6.12 10.38 -0.49
C GLN A 245 7.64 10.38 -0.29
N VAL A 246 8.30 11.44 -0.76
CA VAL A 246 9.75 11.62 -0.65
C VAL A 246 10.04 12.80 0.27
N ARG A 247 10.80 12.51 1.33
CA ARG A 247 11.29 13.47 2.33
C ARG A 247 12.81 13.46 2.33
N PRO A 248 13.48 14.42 2.99
CA PRO A 248 14.90 14.30 3.27
C PRO A 248 15.22 12.92 3.88
N TYR A 249 16.05 12.16 3.18
CA TYR A 249 16.59 10.84 3.57
C TYR A 249 15.59 9.66 3.65
N THR A 250 14.30 9.87 3.37
CA THR A 250 13.31 8.79 3.46
C THR A 250 12.31 8.85 2.31
N ALA A 251 11.98 7.69 1.75
CA ALA A 251 10.85 7.50 0.86
C ALA A 251 9.84 6.55 1.52
N THR A 252 8.57 6.93 1.55
CA THR A 252 7.49 6.14 2.14
C THR A 252 6.35 5.99 1.15
N VAL A 253 5.55 4.94 1.30
CA VAL A 253 4.36 4.69 0.48
C VAL A 253 3.12 4.79 1.35
N SER A 254 2.05 5.32 0.76
CA SER A 254 0.71 5.39 1.35
C SER A 254 -0.31 4.90 0.32
N GLN A 255 -1.46 4.39 0.76
CA GLN A 255 -2.53 3.90 -0.10
C GLN A 255 -3.91 4.14 0.55
N SER A 256 -4.99 4.01 -0.24
CA SER A 256 -6.37 3.91 0.27
C SER A 256 -7.08 2.66 -0.23
#